data_AF-A0A7C7USE9-F1
#
_entry.id   AF-A0A7C7USE9-F1
#
_cell.length_a   1.000
_cell.length_b   1.000
_cell.length_c   1.000
_cell.angle_alpha   90.00
_cell.angle_beta   90.00
_cell.angle_gamma   90.00
#
_symmetry.space_group_name_H-M   'P 1'
#
loop_
_entity.id
_entity.type
_entity.pdbx_description
1 polymer ?
#
loop_
_entity_poly.entity_id
_entity_poly.type
_entity_poly.pdbx_seq_one_letter_code
_entity_poly.pdbx_strand_id
1 'polypeptide(L)'
;MIGISEHPLPMVHAYARVYYEFEAAVFQRLLAEAFINLNRLSFQLPYEEALCTLEVGVADGKDFTFLWEDETKRLRKILKERRLPRLDFIVYANYRRGLGRARSLWGDLQRVRIVFPEEYTAEIQVFHLRGTRRLPLDDLLSRIIEQIRLEADKHGLPPPQISVLRGR
;
A
#
# COMPACT_ATOMS: atom_id res chain seq x y z
N MET A 1 4.19 16.28 -7.13
CA MET A 1 4.30 16.38 -5.65
C MET A 1 4.30 14.97 -5.10
N ILE A 2 5.36 14.55 -4.39
CA ILE A 2 5.42 13.18 -3.87
C ILE A 2 4.24 12.89 -2.92
N GLY A 3 3.72 11.68 -2.98
CA GLY A 3 2.60 11.20 -2.18
C GLY A 3 1.22 11.50 -2.76
N ILE A 4 1.09 12.35 -3.80
CA ILE A 4 -0.22 12.69 -4.38
C ILE A 4 -0.18 12.49 -5.89
N SER A 5 -1.18 11.77 -6.39
CA SER A 5 -1.38 11.58 -7.83
C SER A 5 -2.52 12.45 -8.36
N GLU A 6 -2.30 13.00 -9.55
CA GLU A 6 -3.26 13.77 -10.36
C GLU A 6 -4.12 12.88 -11.27
N HIS A 7 -3.77 11.59 -11.39
CA HIS A 7 -4.48 10.67 -12.27
C HIS A 7 -5.92 10.44 -11.80
N PRO A 8 -6.89 10.36 -12.74
CA PRO A 8 -8.25 9.98 -12.41
C PRO A 8 -8.28 8.61 -11.73
N LEU A 9 -9.24 8.43 -10.84
CA LEU A 9 -9.45 7.14 -10.19
C LEU A 9 -10.50 6.34 -10.96
N PRO A 10 -10.26 5.05 -11.23
CA PRO A 10 -11.32 4.14 -11.62
C PRO A 10 -12.21 3.82 -10.40
N MET A 11 -13.19 2.93 -10.57
CA MET A 11 -14.02 2.45 -9.47
C MET A 11 -13.16 1.76 -8.38
N VAL A 12 -13.50 2.02 -7.11
CA VAL A 12 -12.90 1.34 -5.96
C VAL A 12 -13.28 -0.15 -6.03
N HIS A 13 -12.30 -1.04 -5.99
CA HIS A 13 -12.53 -2.49 -6.05
C HIS A 13 -12.50 -3.13 -4.67
N ALA A 14 -11.66 -2.62 -3.77
CA ALA A 14 -11.63 -3.02 -2.37
C ALA A 14 -11.33 -1.81 -1.49
N TYR A 15 -11.80 -1.82 -0.25
CA TYR A 15 -11.44 -0.80 0.72
C TYR A 15 -11.42 -1.31 2.15
N ALA A 16 -10.65 -0.64 3.00
CA ALA A 16 -10.68 -0.78 4.44
C ALA A 16 -10.82 0.57 5.12
N ARG A 17 -11.60 0.63 6.20
CA ARG A 17 -11.66 1.77 7.10
C ARG A 17 -10.92 1.46 8.38
N VAL A 18 -10.07 2.38 8.80
CA VAL A 18 -9.26 2.25 10.00
C VAL A 18 -9.47 3.44 10.92
N TYR A 19 -9.53 3.15 12.21
CA TYR A 19 -9.52 4.13 13.30
C TYR A 19 -8.15 4.11 13.97
N TYR A 20 -7.65 5.28 14.37
CA TYR A 20 -6.36 5.43 15.05
C TYR A 20 -6.43 6.52 16.12
N GLU A 21 -5.73 6.36 17.24
CA GLU A 21 -5.88 7.20 18.44
C GLU A 21 -4.76 8.26 18.59
N PHE A 22 -4.10 8.60 17.49
CA PHE A 22 -2.96 9.53 17.47
C PHE A 22 -3.08 10.52 16.31
N GLU A 23 -2.17 11.49 16.24
CA GLU A 23 -2.24 12.54 15.22
C GLU A 23 -2.17 11.97 13.79
N ALA A 24 -2.96 12.53 12.87
CA ALA A 24 -2.95 12.14 11.46
C ALA A 24 -1.55 12.26 10.81
N ALA A 25 -0.72 13.21 11.26
CA ALA A 25 0.66 13.35 10.80
C ALA A 25 1.54 12.16 11.22
N VAL A 26 1.34 11.63 12.43
CA VAL A 26 1.99 10.40 12.90
C VAL A 26 1.51 9.22 12.04
N PHE A 27 0.20 9.13 11.79
CA PHE A 27 -0.37 8.06 10.96
C PHE A 27 0.13 8.09 9.51
N GLN A 28 0.32 9.27 8.90
CA GLN A 28 0.91 9.36 7.56
C GLN A 28 2.35 8.87 7.50
N ARG A 29 3.16 9.18 8.52
CA ARG A 29 4.54 8.66 8.61
C ARG A 29 4.54 7.14 8.75
N LEU A 30 3.67 6.62 9.61
CA LEU A 30 3.49 5.19 9.80
C LEU A 30 3.05 4.49 8.51
N LEU A 31 2.09 5.06 7.78
CA LEU A 31 1.68 4.57 6.45
C LEU A 31 2.86 4.54 5.48
N ALA A 32 3.68 5.60 5.43
CA ALA A 32 4.85 5.60 4.56
C ALA A 32 5.82 4.45 4.91
N GLU A 33 6.14 4.26 6.19
CA GLU A 33 7.01 3.14 6.62
C GLU A 33 6.38 1.77 6.30
N ALA A 34 5.07 1.61 6.49
CA ALA A 34 4.37 0.38 6.15
C ALA A 34 4.47 0.06 4.65
N PHE A 35 4.30 1.05 3.76
CA PHE A 35 4.43 0.85 2.31
C PHE A 35 5.90 0.66 1.87
N ILE A 36 6.86 1.29 2.56
CA ILE A 36 8.29 1.02 2.35
C ILE A 36 8.62 -0.43 2.70
N ASN A 37 8.11 -0.95 3.82
CA ASN A 37 8.35 -2.32 4.25
C ASN A 37 7.54 -3.36 3.46
N LEU A 38 6.41 -2.94 2.87
CA LEU A 38 5.68 -3.74 1.90
C LEU A 38 6.46 -3.92 0.58
N ASN A 39 7.36 -2.99 0.25
CA ASN A 39 8.19 -3.09 -0.94
C ASN A 39 9.12 -4.32 -0.85
N ARG A 40 9.17 -5.11 -1.91
CA ARG A 40 9.89 -6.38 -2.03
C ARG A 40 9.39 -7.50 -1.09
N LEU A 41 8.28 -7.31 -0.38
CA LEU A 41 7.64 -8.38 0.39
C LEU A 41 7.29 -9.54 -0.56
N SER A 42 7.75 -10.74 -0.22
CA SER A 42 7.54 -11.94 -1.03
C SER A 42 6.81 -13.03 -0.24
N PHE A 43 5.83 -13.68 -0.87
CA PHE A 43 5.01 -14.72 -0.25
C PHE A 43 4.46 -15.69 -1.28
N GLN A 44 4.15 -16.92 -0.87
CA GLN A 44 3.47 -17.89 -1.73
C GLN A 44 2.00 -17.54 -1.89
N LEU A 45 1.46 -17.69 -3.10
CA LEU A 45 0.03 -17.54 -3.34
C LEU A 45 -0.74 -18.75 -2.76
N PRO A 46 -1.89 -18.53 -2.11
CA PRO A 46 -2.60 -19.57 -1.35
C PRO A 46 -3.13 -20.74 -2.21
N TYR A 47 -3.26 -20.56 -3.53
CA TYR A 47 -3.84 -21.56 -4.45
C TYR A 47 -2.95 -21.89 -5.65
N GLU A 48 -1.68 -21.43 -5.64
CA GLU A 48 -0.75 -21.65 -6.74
C GLU A 48 0.66 -21.89 -6.21
N GLU A 49 1.43 -22.77 -6.87
CA GLU A 49 2.89 -22.87 -6.68
C GLU A 49 3.62 -21.68 -7.33
N ALA A 50 3.20 -20.46 -7.01
CA ALA A 50 3.75 -19.22 -7.50
C ALA A 50 4.12 -18.31 -6.32
N LEU A 51 5.31 -17.73 -6.41
CA LEU A 51 5.79 -16.69 -5.51
C LEU A 51 5.28 -15.34 -6.04
N CYS A 52 4.63 -14.58 -5.16
CA CYS A 52 4.29 -13.19 -5.37
C CYS A 52 5.33 -12.32 -4.67
N THR A 53 5.93 -11.37 -5.39
CA THR A 53 6.76 -10.31 -4.83
C THR A 53 6.09 -8.96 -5.13
N LEU A 54 5.90 -8.14 -4.10
CA LEU A 54 5.32 -6.81 -4.26
C LEU A 54 6.41 -5.79 -4.59
N GLU A 55 6.14 -4.92 -5.56
CA GLU A 55 6.96 -3.76 -5.88
C GLU A 55 6.11 -2.51 -5.67
N VAL A 56 6.52 -1.65 -4.74
CA VAL A 56 5.71 -0.50 -4.31
C VAL A 56 6.31 0.78 -4.85
N GLY A 57 5.45 1.65 -5.39
CA GLY A 57 5.81 3.00 -5.80
C GLY A 57 4.90 4.04 -5.17
N VAL A 58 5.38 5.27 -5.11
CA VAL A 58 4.66 6.42 -4.58
C VAL A 58 4.37 7.40 -5.73
N ALA A 59 3.21 8.05 -5.67
CA ALA A 59 2.86 9.08 -6.64
C ALA A 59 3.82 10.28 -6.57
N ASP A 60 4.13 10.88 -7.71
CA ASP A 60 4.74 12.21 -7.80
C ASP A 60 4.04 13.04 -8.88
N GLY A 61 2.84 13.56 -8.56
CA GLY A 61 2.02 14.31 -9.51
C GLY A 61 1.44 13.42 -10.62
N LYS A 62 2.02 13.52 -11.82
CA LYS A 62 1.59 12.75 -13.00
C LYS A 62 2.31 11.43 -13.18
N ASP A 63 3.28 11.13 -12.33
CA ASP A 63 4.06 9.90 -12.41
C ASP A 63 3.94 9.08 -11.12
N PHE A 64 4.37 7.83 -11.18
CA PHE A 64 4.63 7.00 -10.01
C PHE A 64 6.07 6.53 -10.07
N THR A 65 6.78 6.65 -8.96
CA THR A 65 8.18 6.21 -8.85
C THR A 65 8.28 5.13 -7.79
N PHE A 66 8.95 4.03 -8.12
CA PHE A 66 9.18 2.94 -7.17
C PHE A 66 9.96 3.43 -5.95
N LEU A 67 9.59 2.91 -4.78
CA LEU A 67 10.18 3.26 -3.49
C LEU A 67 11.59 2.65 -3.37
N TRP A 68 12.55 3.29 -4.02
CA TRP A 68 13.98 3.09 -3.79
C TRP A 68 14.48 3.99 -2.66
N GLU A 69 15.79 3.98 -2.43
CA GLU A 69 16.40 4.69 -1.31
C GLU A 69 16.13 6.21 -1.36
N ASP A 70 16.26 6.83 -2.53
CA ASP A 70 16.09 8.28 -2.69
C ASP A 70 14.63 8.72 -2.59
N GLU A 71 13.71 7.99 -3.23
CA GLU A 71 12.27 8.22 -3.14
C GLU A 71 11.76 8.05 -1.71
N THR A 72 12.29 7.05 -0.99
CA THR A 72 12.01 6.82 0.41
C THR A 72 12.45 8.01 1.27
N LYS A 73 13.67 8.52 1.07
CA LYS A 73 14.16 9.72 1.76
C LYS A 73 13.30 10.95 1.47
N ARG A 74 12.92 11.15 0.20
CA ARG A 74 12.05 12.26 -0.23
C ARG A 74 10.66 12.18 0.41
N LEU A 75 10.05 11.00 0.43
CA LEU A 75 8.74 10.76 1.04
C LEU A 75 8.77 11.06 2.54
N ARG A 76 9.75 10.49 3.27
CA ARG A 76 9.96 10.75 4.69
C ARG A 76 10.15 12.23 5.00
N LYS A 77 10.94 12.94 4.19
CA LYS A 77 11.18 14.37 4.36
C LYS A 77 9.87 15.17 4.24
N ILE A 78 9.09 14.93 3.20
CA ILE A 78 7.84 15.65 2.98
C ILE A 78 6.82 15.41 4.09
N LEU A 79 6.73 14.18 4.62
CA LEU A 79 5.82 13.84 5.72
C LEU A 79 6.30 14.28 7.10
N LYS A 80 7.56 14.68 7.24
CA LYS A 80 8.06 15.39 8.42
C LYS A 80 7.70 16.89 8.38
N GLU A 81 7.74 17.48 7.19
CA GLU A 81 7.52 18.92 7.00
C GLU A 81 6.03 19.30 6.98
N ARG A 82 5.17 18.43 6.46
CA ARG A 82 3.74 18.73 6.33
C ARG A 82 2.85 17.49 6.27
N ARG A 83 1.56 17.70 6.56
CA ARG A 83 0.50 16.72 6.34
C ARG A 83 -0.02 16.82 4.90
N LEU A 84 -0.21 15.69 4.23
CA LEU A 84 -0.84 15.62 2.91
C LEU A 84 -2.36 15.34 3.05
N PRO A 85 -3.22 15.85 2.16
CA PRO A 85 -4.66 15.55 2.18
C PRO A 85 -4.97 14.09 1.88
N ARG A 86 -4.06 13.38 1.21
CA ARG A 86 -4.15 11.96 0.86
C ARG A 86 -2.76 11.41 0.56
N LEU A 87 -2.65 10.09 0.52
CA LEU A 87 -1.49 9.38 0.02
C LEU A 87 -1.88 8.46 -1.12
N ASP A 88 -1.11 8.48 -2.21
CA ASP A 88 -1.32 7.67 -3.40
C ASP A 88 -0.07 6.81 -3.66
N PHE A 89 -0.27 5.49 -3.74
CA PHE A 89 0.75 4.49 -4.04
C PHE A 89 0.33 3.63 -5.24
N ILE A 90 1.30 3.02 -5.89
CA ILE A 90 1.10 1.85 -6.75
C ILE A 90 1.70 0.63 -6.07
N VAL A 91 1.07 -0.50 -6.29
CA VAL A 91 1.59 -1.81 -5.93
C VAL A 91 1.58 -2.63 -7.20
N TYR A 92 2.72 -3.23 -7.54
CA TYR A 92 2.83 -4.19 -8.61
C TYR A 92 3.11 -5.57 -7.99
N ALA A 93 2.17 -6.50 -8.15
CA ALA A 93 2.34 -7.87 -7.71
C ALA A 93 2.99 -8.69 -8.84
N ASN A 94 4.29 -8.98 -8.68
CA ASN A 94 5.10 -9.73 -9.63
C ASN A 94 5.05 -11.23 -9.29
N TYR A 95 4.60 -12.05 -10.24
CA TYR A 95 4.44 -13.48 -10.02
C TYR A 95 5.52 -14.29 -10.73
N ARG A 96 6.09 -15.26 -10.01
CA ARG A 96 7.09 -16.20 -10.54
C ARG A 96 6.71 -17.63 -10.17
N ARG A 97 6.77 -18.55 -11.13
CA ARG A 97 6.48 -19.98 -10.92
C ARG A 97 7.73 -20.84 -11.13
N GLY A 98 7.89 -21.84 -10.26
CA GLY A 98 8.94 -22.85 -10.30
C GLY A 98 10.14 -22.54 -9.38
N LEU A 99 10.65 -23.59 -8.71
CA LEU A 99 11.79 -23.52 -7.78
C LEU A 99 13.16 -23.43 -8.49
N GLY A 100 13.21 -23.60 -9.81
CA GLY A 100 14.43 -23.58 -10.62
C GLY A 100 14.50 -22.37 -11.56
N ARG A 101 14.32 -22.60 -12.87
CA ARG A 101 14.28 -21.53 -13.89
C ARG A 101 12.95 -20.78 -13.80
N ALA A 102 12.83 -19.93 -12.78
CA ALA A 102 11.61 -19.21 -12.43
C ALA A 102 11.04 -18.48 -13.67
N ARG A 103 9.84 -18.89 -14.09
CA ARG A 103 9.13 -18.25 -15.20
C ARG A 103 8.32 -17.09 -14.65
N SER A 104 8.54 -15.90 -15.18
CA SER A 104 7.69 -14.74 -14.89
C SER A 104 6.30 -14.97 -15.48
N LEU A 105 5.28 -14.71 -14.68
CA LEU A 105 3.88 -14.68 -15.09
C LEU A 105 3.42 -13.21 -15.17
N TRP A 106 2.27 -12.99 -15.80
CA TRP A 106 1.65 -11.66 -15.90
C TRP A 106 1.24 -11.16 -14.52
N GLY A 107 1.87 -10.07 -14.07
CA GLY A 107 1.61 -9.44 -12.78
C GLY A 107 0.32 -8.63 -12.72
N ASP A 108 -0.02 -8.19 -11.51
CA ASP A 108 -1.14 -7.28 -11.25
C ASP A 108 -0.63 -5.90 -10.88
N LEU A 109 -1.20 -4.86 -11.48
CA LEU A 109 -0.97 -3.48 -11.11
C LEU A 109 -2.18 -2.95 -10.35
N GLN A 110 -1.97 -2.59 -9.10
CA GLN A 110 -2.94 -1.94 -8.24
C GLN A 110 -2.51 -0.51 -7.92
N ARG A 111 -3.48 0.37 -7.74
CA ARG A 111 -3.29 1.67 -7.09
C ARG A 111 -3.92 1.61 -5.71
N VAL A 112 -3.26 2.19 -4.72
CA VAL A 112 -3.76 2.30 -3.37
C VAL A 112 -3.81 3.78 -2.98
N ARG A 113 -5.01 4.27 -2.63
CA ARG A 113 -5.21 5.61 -2.13
C ARG A 113 -5.62 5.56 -0.67
N ILE A 114 -5.00 6.39 0.15
CA ILE A 114 -5.39 6.60 1.52
C ILE A 114 -5.95 8.01 1.64
N VAL A 115 -7.20 8.13 2.08
CA VAL A 115 -7.88 9.40 2.37
C VAL A 115 -8.16 9.50 3.86
N PHE A 116 -8.25 10.74 4.36
CA PHE A 116 -8.50 11.07 5.77
C PHE A 116 -9.81 11.86 5.85
N PRO A 117 -10.99 11.19 5.79
CA PRO A 117 -12.27 11.86 5.66
C PRO A 117 -12.69 12.60 6.94
N GLU A 118 -12.38 12.02 8.11
CA GLU A 118 -12.70 12.56 9.43
C GLU A 118 -11.46 12.47 10.34
N GLU A 119 -11.50 13.18 11.47
CA GLU A 119 -10.44 13.07 12.47
C GLU A 119 -10.33 11.64 12.99
N TYR A 120 -9.11 11.17 13.24
CA TYR A 120 -8.83 9.80 13.73
C TYR A 120 -9.33 8.66 12.82
N THR A 121 -9.66 8.96 11.57
CA THR A 121 -10.12 7.96 10.58
C THR A 121 -9.30 8.01 9.31
N ALA A 122 -9.10 6.85 8.69
CA ALA A 122 -8.62 6.77 7.32
C ALA A 122 -9.35 5.69 6.54
N GLU A 123 -9.47 5.90 5.24
CA GLU A 123 -9.97 4.90 4.31
C GLU A 123 -8.86 4.54 3.31
N ILE A 124 -8.51 3.26 3.27
CA ILE A 124 -7.54 2.67 2.35
C ILE A 124 -8.35 2.08 1.20
N GLN A 125 -8.23 2.67 0.02
CA GLN A 125 -8.95 2.30 -1.20
C GLN A 125 -8.00 1.64 -2.19
N VAL A 126 -8.36 0.46 -2.68
CA VAL A 126 -7.58 -0.31 -3.66
C VAL A 126 -8.32 -0.34 -4.99
N PHE A 127 -7.58 -0.02 -6.03
CA PHE A 127 -8.04 0.02 -7.41
C PHE A 127 -7.21 -0.96 -8.22
N HIS A 128 -7.85 -1.98 -8.80
CA HIS A 128 -7.17 -2.84 -9.76
C HIS A 128 -7.09 -2.12 -11.12
N LEU A 129 -5.89 -1.85 -11.60
CA LEU A 129 -5.67 -1.15 -12.86
C LEU A 129 -5.51 -2.13 -14.02
N ARG A 130 -4.66 -3.15 -13.86
CA ARG A 130 -4.33 -4.15 -14.89
C ARG A 130 -3.90 -5.46 -14.25
N GLY A 131 -4.04 -6.57 -14.98
CA GLY A 131 -3.45 -7.86 -14.60
C GLY A 131 -4.43 -9.03 -14.61
N THR A 132 -3.99 -10.14 -14.04
CA THR A 132 -4.67 -11.42 -13.97
C THR A 132 -5.51 -11.64 -12.70
N ARG A 133 -5.40 -10.75 -11.70
CA ARG A 133 -6.12 -10.84 -10.40
C ARG A 133 -5.78 -12.12 -9.62
N ARG A 134 -4.51 -12.56 -9.70
CA ARG A 134 -4.02 -13.73 -8.94
C ARG A 134 -3.86 -13.44 -7.46
N LEU A 135 -3.60 -12.19 -7.10
CA LEU A 135 -3.62 -11.73 -5.72
C LEU A 135 -5.01 -11.17 -5.40
N PRO A 136 -5.80 -11.83 -4.52
CA PRO A 136 -7.05 -11.28 -4.03
C PRO A 136 -6.83 -9.90 -3.38
N LEU A 137 -7.77 -8.97 -3.57
CA LEU A 137 -7.60 -7.60 -3.09
C LEU A 137 -7.80 -7.47 -1.57
N ASP A 138 -8.59 -8.37 -0.98
CA ASP A 138 -8.71 -8.55 0.47
C ASP A 138 -7.41 -9.09 1.09
N ASP A 139 -6.69 -10.00 0.41
CA ASP A 139 -5.35 -10.42 0.82
C ASP A 139 -4.36 -9.26 0.78
N LEU A 140 -4.37 -8.45 -0.29
CA LEU A 140 -3.52 -7.26 -0.39
C LEU A 140 -3.85 -6.24 0.72
N LEU A 141 -5.14 -5.97 0.97
CA LEU A 141 -5.57 -5.10 2.06
C LEU A 141 -5.11 -5.63 3.42
N SER A 142 -5.25 -6.93 3.66
CA SER A 142 -4.84 -7.57 4.91
C SER A 142 -3.35 -7.40 5.15
N ARG A 143 -2.52 -7.57 4.11
CA ARG A 143 -1.06 -7.34 4.18
C ARG A 143 -0.69 -5.89 4.43
N ILE A 144 -1.39 -4.94 3.80
CA ILE A 144 -1.19 -3.51 4.07
C ILE A 144 -1.49 -3.21 5.54
N ILE A 145 -2.61 -3.72 6.07
CA ILE A 145 -3.00 -3.48 7.46
C ILE A 145 -2.06 -4.17 8.45
N GLU A 146 -1.57 -5.36 8.12
CA GLU A 146 -0.55 -6.05 8.92
C GLU A 146 0.73 -5.21 9.02
N GLN A 147 1.23 -4.67 7.90
CA GLN A 147 2.40 -3.78 7.92
C GLN A 147 2.14 -2.52 8.75
N ILE A 148 0.96 -1.91 8.63
CA ILE A 148 0.57 -0.76 9.45
C ILE A 148 0.61 -1.11 10.95
N ARG A 149 0.07 -2.26 11.34
CA ARG A 149 0.08 -2.71 12.74
C ARG A 149 1.49 -2.99 13.25
N LEU A 150 2.33 -3.62 12.44
CA LEU A 150 3.74 -3.86 12.77
C LEU A 150 4.50 -2.54 12.97
N GLU A 151 4.26 -1.53 12.13
CA GLU A 151 4.86 -0.21 12.32
C GLU A 151 4.32 0.52 13.56
N ALA A 152 3.02 0.40 13.86
CA ALA A 152 2.46 0.95 15.10
C ALA A 152 3.16 0.37 16.34
N ASP A 153 3.30 -0.95 16.39
CA ASP A 153 3.93 -1.67 17.49
C ASP A 153 5.40 -1.28 17.69
N LYS A 154 6.18 -1.20 16.59
CA LYS A 154 7.58 -0.72 16.62
C LYS A 154 7.73 0.68 17.24
N HIS A 155 6.71 1.52 17.11
CA HIS A 155 6.70 2.88 17.64
C HIS A 155 5.98 3.01 19.00
N GLY A 156 5.53 1.91 19.60
CA GLY A 156 4.78 1.91 20.87
C GLY A 156 3.42 2.60 20.76
N LEU A 157 2.85 2.67 19.56
CA LEU A 157 1.55 3.27 19.29
C LEU A 157 0.43 2.21 19.38
N PRO A 158 -0.79 2.61 19.79
CA PRO A 158 -1.92 1.68 19.77
C PRO A 158 -2.18 1.20 18.33
N PRO A 159 -2.47 -0.10 18.13
CA PRO A 159 -2.67 -0.65 16.80
C PRO A 159 -3.94 -0.06 16.17
N PRO A 160 -3.88 0.40 14.90
CA PRO A 160 -5.07 0.87 14.21
C PRO A 160 -6.15 -0.21 14.14
N GLN A 161 -7.38 0.19 14.47
CA GLN A 161 -8.54 -0.70 14.51
C GLN A 161 -9.23 -0.72 13.15
N ILE A 162 -9.49 -1.91 12.61
CA ILE A 162 -10.25 -2.05 11.36
C ILE A 162 -11.73 -2.02 11.70
N SER A 163 -12.47 -1.10 11.09
CA SER A 163 -13.93 -1.04 11.24
C SER A 163 -14.69 -1.63 10.07
N VAL A 164 -14.11 -1.58 8.87
CA VAL A 164 -14.66 -2.18 7.66
C VAL A 164 -13.52 -2.76 6.83
N LEU A 165 -13.71 -3.97 6.30
CA LEU A 165 -12.89 -4.54 5.24
C LEU A 165 -13.84 -5.12 4.19
N ARG A 166 -13.74 -4.63 2.95
CA ARG A 166 -14.49 -5.16 1.82
C ARG A 166 -13.54 -5.33 0.63
N GLY A 167 -13.31 -6.56 0.22
CA GLY A 167 -12.70 -6.90 -1.06
C GLY A 167 -13.71 -7.65 -1.93
N ARG A 168 -13.67 -7.41 -3.25
CA ARG A 168 -14.29 -8.25 -4.26
C ARG A 168 -13.25 -8.65 -5.29
#